data_AF-A0A329UV86-F1
#
_entry.id   AF-A0A329UV86-F1
#
_cell.length_a   1.000
_cell.length_b   1.000
_cell.length_c   1.000
_cell.angle_alpha   90.00
_cell.angle_beta   90.00
_cell.angle_gamma   90.00
#
_symmetry.space_group_name_H-M   'P 1'
#
loop_
_entity.id
_entity.type
_entity.pdbx_description
1 polymer ?
#
loop_
_entity_poly.entity_id
_entity_poly.type
_entity_poly.pdbx_seq_one_letter_code
_entity_poly.pdbx_strand_id
1 'polypeptide(L)'
;MERDMVLIRKILFAIEEKYTDRALSYHDLGLNDYTPEVVAYHCSLLHDAQLVSSYVSRYADDRLYAFYVGRLTWEGHEFLDKIKNDTVWNKTLKVIKEKGLPLALDTVKDIAAAVAAAMLQAAISDIKAGG
;
A
#
# COMPACT_ATOMS: atom_id res chain seq x y z
N MET A 1 11.93 0.88 13.63
CA MET A 1 10.84 -0.08 13.36
C MET A 1 11.11 -0.69 11.99
N GLU A 2 10.66 -1.91 11.73
CA GLU A 2 10.83 -2.57 10.43
C GLU A 2 9.69 -2.19 9.47
N ARG A 3 9.98 -2.10 8.17
CA ARG A 3 8.98 -1.82 7.14
C ARG A 3 8.17 -3.09 6.85
N ASP A 4 6.87 -3.03 7.13
CA ASP A 4 5.88 -4.07 6.85
C ASP A 4 5.04 -3.72 5.61
N MET A 5 5.26 -4.46 4.53
CA MET A 5 4.52 -4.27 3.28
C MET A 5 3.05 -4.70 3.35
N VAL A 6 2.69 -5.61 4.25
CA VAL A 6 1.29 -6.02 4.47
C VAL A 6 0.55 -4.86 5.15
N LEU A 7 1.14 -4.23 6.15
CA LEU A 7 0.58 -3.05 6.78
C LEU A 7 0.49 -1.87 5.81
N ILE A 8 1.51 -1.63 4.99
CA ILE A 8 1.47 -0.61 3.94
C ILE A 8 0.25 -0.80 3.03
N ARG A 9 0.01 -2.02 2.55
CA ARG A 9 -1.17 -2.34 1.73
C ARG A 9 -2.47 -2.01 2.47
N LYS A 10 -2.59 -2.40 3.75
CA LYS A 10 -3.76 -2.10 4.59
C LYS A 10 -3.99 -0.60 4.77
N ILE A 11 -2.93 0.20 5.00
CA ILE A 11 -3.03 1.66 5.14
C ILE A 11 -3.53 2.29 3.84
N LEU A 12 -2.97 1.90 2.69
CA LEU A 12 -3.38 2.43 1.39
C LEU A 12 -4.87 2.15 1.12
N PHE A 13 -5.35 0.94 1.42
CA PHE A 13 -6.77 0.60 1.37
C PHE A 13 -7.62 1.47 2.29
N ALA A 14 -7.22 1.62 3.55
CA ALA A 14 -7.95 2.42 4.52
C ALA A 14 -8.04 3.89 4.08
N ILE A 15 -6.96 4.45 3.51
CA ILE A 15 -6.98 5.81 2.96
C ILE A 15 -7.92 5.90 1.75
N GLU A 16 -7.83 4.98 0.80
CA GLU A 16 -8.71 4.97 -0.39
C GLU A 16 -10.19 4.90 0.00
N GLU A 17 -10.54 4.09 0.99
CA GLU A 17 -11.92 3.89 1.43
C GLU A 17 -12.45 5.06 2.28
N LYS A 18 -11.64 5.58 3.19
CA LYS A 18 -12.10 6.51 4.23
C LYS A 18 -11.82 7.98 3.93
N TYR A 19 -10.91 8.29 3.02
CA TYR A 19 -10.56 9.67 2.75
C TYR A 19 -11.72 10.42 2.08
N THR A 20 -12.07 11.59 2.63
CA THR A 20 -13.07 12.51 2.06
C THR A 20 -12.40 13.82 1.64
N ASP A 21 -12.39 14.79 2.55
CA ASP A 21 -11.97 16.18 2.36
C ASP A 21 -11.02 16.63 3.49
N ARG A 22 -10.73 15.75 4.46
CA ARG A 22 -9.79 15.99 5.55
C ARG A 22 -8.78 14.85 5.71
N ALA A 23 -7.64 15.18 6.31
CA ALA A 23 -6.66 14.18 6.70
C ALA A 23 -7.23 13.20 7.75
N LEU A 24 -6.79 11.95 7.66
CA LEU A 24 -7.23 10.84 8.50
C LEU A 24 -6.30 10.68 9.70
N SER A 25 -6.89 10.49 10.88
CA SER A 25 -6.19 10.12 12.10
C SER A 25 -6.04 8.60 12.23
N TYR A 26 -5.30 8.14 13.24
CA TYR A 26 -5.23 6.71 13.59
C TYR A 26 -6.61 6.05 13.71
N HIS A 27 -7.56 6.71 14.39
CA HIS A 27 -8.90 6.17 14.61
C HIS A 27 -9.71 6.06 13.31
N ASP A 28 -9.51 7.01 12.39
CA ASP A 28 -10.21 6.99 11.09
C ASP A 28 -9.73 5.80 10.22
N LEU A 29 -8.46 5.40 10.33
CA LEU A 29 -7.88 4.28 9.55
C LEU A 29 -8.41 2.91 9.98
N GLY A 30 -8.96 2.77 11.19
CA GLY A 30 -9.56 1.51 11.68
C GLY A 30 -8.58 0.34 11.82
N LEU A 31 -7.27 0.59 11.89
CA LEU A 31 -6.21 -0.43 11.96
C LEU A 31 -5.91 -0.85 13.41
N ASN A 32 -6.94 -1.27 14.14
CA ASN A 32 -6.89 -1.53 15.59
C ASN A 32 -5.96 -2.70 15.98
N ASP A 33 -5.59 -3.57 15.03
CA ASP A 33 -4.63 -4.67 15.23
C ASP A 33 -3.17 -4.17 15.34
N TYR A 34 -2.92 -2.88 15.07
CA TYR A 34 -1.59 -2.26 15.10
C TYR A 34 -1.58 -1.08 16.07
N THR A 35 -0.45 -0.84 16.75
CA THR A 35 -0.32 0.32 17.63
C THR A 35 -0.25 1.63 16.82
N PRO A 36 -0.67 2.78 17.38
CA PRO A 36 -0.58 4.07 16.72
C PRO A 36 0.81 4.39 16.18
N GLU A 37 1.87 4.05 16.93
CA GLU A 37 3.26 4.28 16.56
C GLU A 37 3.67 3.48 15.32
N VAL A 38 3.20 2.23 15.22
CA VAL A 38 3.45 1.36 14.07
C VAL A 38 2.78 1.94 12.84
N VAL A 39 1.51 2.33 12.94
CA VAL A 39 0.78 2.92 11.81
C VAL A 39 1.39 4.26 11.40
N ALA A 40 1.71 5.13 12.36
CA ALA A 40 2.34 6.43 12.11
C ALA A 40 3.66 6.30 11.35
N TYR A 41 4.53 5.38 11.77
CA TYR A 41 5.79 5.09 11.08
C TYR A 41 5.56 4.65 9.63
N HIS A 42 4.57 3.81 9.35
CA HIS A 42 4.30 3.39 7.98
C HIS A 42 3.64 4.48 7.14
N CYS A 43 2.79 5.33 7.74
CA CYS A 43 2.28 6.53 7.08
C CYS A 43 3.41 7.51 6.72
N SER A 44 4.44 7.66 7.56
CA SER A 44 5.60 8.50 7.23
C SER A 44 6.40 7.92 6.07
N LEU A 45 6.63 6.60 6.04
CA LEU A 45 7.29 5.92 4.92
C LEU A 45 6.52 6.07 3.60
N LEU A 46 5.18 5.99 3.66
CA LEU A 46 4.32 6.21 2.48
C LEU A 46 4.43 7.65 1.97
N HIS A 47 4.59 8.61 2.86
CA HIS A 47 4.80 10.01 2.49
C HIS A 47 6.19 10.22 1.88
N ASP A 48 7.23 9.65 2.47
CA ASP A 48 8.60 9.67 1.91
C ASP A 48 8.63 9.07 0.50
N ALA A 49 7.85 8.00 0.27
CA ALA A 49 7.69 7.35 -1.03
C ALA A 49 6.73 8.09 -1.99
N GLN A 50 6.20 9.25 -1.61
CA GLN A 50 5.26 10.06 -2.39
C GLN A 50 3.99 9.31 -2.79
N LEU A 51 3.55 8.32 -2.00
CA LEU A 51 2.31 7.57 -2.22
C LEU A 51 1.10 8.22 -1.51
N VAL A 52 1.36 9.05 -0.50
CA VAL A 52 0.34 9.86 0.18
C VAL A 52 0.74 11.34 0.16
N SER A 53 -0.27 12.21 0.03
CA SER A 53 -0.05 13.65 -0.22
C SER A 53 0.57 14.39 0.95
N SER A 54 0.37 13.90 2.18
CA SER A 54 0.89 14.53 3.39
C SER A 54 0.93 13.54 4.56
N TYR A 55 1.87 13.78 5.46
CA TYR A 55 1.94 13.15 6.78
C TYR A 55 2.36 14.19 7.81
N VAL A 56 1.63 14.28 8.91
CA VAL A 56 1.94 15.19 10.03
C VAL A 56 1.84 14.42 11.33
N SER A 57 2.90 14.42 12.14
CA SER A 57 2.92 13.85 13.49
C SER A 57 3.07 14.94 14.54
N ARG A 58 2.44 14.72 15.70
CA ARG A 58 2.55 15.56 16.90
C ARG A 58 3.08 14.72 18.05
N TYR A 59 4.03 15.28 18.79
CA TYR A 59 4.66 14.63 19.94
C TYR A 59 4.40 15.43 21.21
N ALA A 60 4.25 14.72 22.33
CA ALA A 60 4.17 15.28 23.68
C ALA A 60 4.91 14.32 24.63
N ASP A 61 5.70 14.85 25.56
CA ASP A 61 6.51 14.07 26.52
C ASP A 61 7.33 12.95 25.85
N ASP A 62 8.01 13.31 24.74
CA ASP A 62 8.82 12.40 23.90
C ASP A 62 8.06 11.17 23.36
N ARG A 63 6.73 11.26 23.28
CA ARG A 63 5.85 10.19 22.76
C ARG A 63 4.94 10.72 21.66
N LEU A 64 4.58 9.83 20.74
CA LEU A 64 3.60 10.15 19.70
C LEU A 64 2.26 10.45 20.36
N TYR A 65 1.76 11.67 20.17
CA TYR A 65 0.45 12.10 20.66
C TYR A 65 -0.64 11.91 19.61
N ALA A 66 -0.36 12.28 18.36
CA ALA A 66 -1.29 12.12 17.25
C ALA A 66 -0.55 12.14 15.90
N PHE A 67 -1.16 11.56 14.87
CA PHE A 67 -0.75 11.80 13.49
C PHE A 67 -1.96 11.98 12.57
N TYR A 68 -1.71 12.57 11.42
CA TYR A 68 -2.68 12.75 10.35
C TYR A 68 -2.03 12.42 9.00
N VAL A 69 -2.75 11.68 8.16
CA VAL A 69 -2.32 11.31 6.81
C VAL A 69 -3.31 11.82 5.76
N GLY A 70 -2.78 12.38 4.67
CA GLY A 70 -3.57 12.89 3.55
C GLY A 70 -4.08 11.80 2.61
N ARG A 71 -4.64 12.21 1.47
CA ARG A 71 -5.10 11.30 0.41
C ARG A 71 -3.94 10.54 -0.23
N LEU A 72 -4.28 9.51 -1.01
CA LEU A 72 -3.35 8.93 -1.97
C LEU A 72 -2.94 9.98 -3.02
N THR A 73 -1.67 9.95 -3.43
CA THR A 73 -1.23 10.62 -4.65
C THR A 73 -1.70 9.85 -5.88
N TRP A 74 -1.48 10.38 -7.08
CA TRP A 74 -1.74 9.64 -8.31
C TRP A 74 -0.92 8.34 -8.34
N GLU A 75 0.35 8.42 -7.99
CA GLU A 75 1.26 7.29 -7.84
C GLU A 75 0.82 6.33 -6.74
N GLY A 76 0.21 6.85 -5.67
CA GLY A 76 -0.43 6.08 -4.61
C GLY A 76 -1.57 5.21 -5.14
N HIS A 77 -2.46 5.79 -5.96
CA HIS A 77 -3.54 5.05 -6.63
C HIS A 77 -2.98 3.99 -7.60
N GLU A 78 -2.06 4.38 -8.48
CA GLU A 78 -1.41 3.46 -9.44
C GLU A 78 -0.72 2.27 -8.74
N PHE A 79 -0.08 2.52 -7.60
CA PHE A 79 0.51 1.45 -6.82
C PHE A 79 -0.55 0.56 -6.17
N LEU A 80 -1.54 1.16 -5.51
CA LEU A 80 -2.62 0.41 -4.86
C LEU A 80 -3.35 -0.47 -5.86
N ASP A 81 -3.73 0.03 -7.03
CA ASP A 81 -4.45 -0.74 -8.05
C ASP A 81 -3.70 -2.00 -8.48
N LYS A 82 -2.36 -1.95 -8.56
CA LYS A 82 -1.53 -3.12 -8.89
C LYS A 82 -1.56 -4.19 -7.79
N ILE A 83 -1.66 -3.79 -6.53
CA ILE A 83 -1.65 -4.71 -5.38
C ILE A 83 -3.04 -4.93 -4.78
N LYS A 84 -4.09 -4.30 -5.33
CA LYS A 84 -5.45 -4.34 -4.80
C LYS A 84 -6.08 -5.72 -4.98
N ASN A 85 -5.86 -6.35 -6.12
CA ASN A 85 -6.34 -7.70 -6.38
C ASN A 85 -5.55 -8.74 -5.58
N ASP A 86 -6.23 -9.53 -4.75
CA ASP A 86 -5.59 -10.55 -3.90
C ASP A 86 -4.85 -11.63 -4.69
N THR A 87 -5.31 -11.97 -5.91
CA THR A 87 -4.60 -12.93 -6.76
C THR A 87 -3.27 -12.37 -7.23
N VAL A 88 -3.23 -11.10 -7.65
CA VAL A 88 -1.99 -10.41 -8.05
C VAL A 88 -1.07 -10.26 -6.85
N TRP A 89 -1.60 -9.83 -5.70
CA TRP A 89 -0.84 -9.68 -4.46
C TRP A 89 -0.19 -10.99 -4.01
N ASN A 90 -0.97 -12.08 -3.93
CA ASN A 90 -0.46 -13.38 -3.47
C ASN A 90 0.58 -13.95 -4.44
N LYS A 91 0.38 -13.82 -5.75
CA LYS A 91 1.38 -14.20 -6.76
C LYS A 91 2.66 -13.36 -6.62
N THR A 92 2.53 -12.06 -6.36
CA THR A 92 3.67 -11.15 -6.14
C THR A 92 4.50 -11.60 -4.95
N LEU A 93 3.87 -11.81 -3.80
CA LEU A 93 4.54 -12.30 -2.59
C LEU A 93 5.19 -13.68 -2.80
N LYS A 94 4.52 -14.57 -3.55
CA LYS A 94 5.06 -15.88 -3.90
C LYS A 94 6.34 -15.77 -4.72
N VAL A 95 6.35 -14.95 -5.77
CA VAL A 95 7.54 -14.74 -6.63
C VAL A 95 8.69 -14.15 -5.81
N ILE A 96 8.43 -13.13 -4.99
CA ILE A 96 9.44 -12.52 -4.11
C ILE A 96 10.09 -13.59 -3.21
N LYS A 97 9.25 -14.41 -2.55
CA LYS A 97 9.71 -15.47 -1.66
C LYS A 97 10.51 -16.55 -2.40
N GLU A 98 10.00 -17.06 -3.52
CA GLU A 98 10.64 -18.14 -4.29
C GLU A 98 11.97 -17.72 -4.91
N LYS A 99 12.10 -16.44 -5.26
CA LYS A 99 13.33 -15.89 -5.85
C LYS A 99 14.28 -15.27 -4.83
N GLY A 100 13.94 -15.29 -3.54
CA GLY A 100 14.76 -14.69 -2.49
C GLY A 100 14.94 -13.18 -2.67
N LEU A 101 13.97 -12.50 -3.28
CA LEU A 101 14.03 -11.07 -3.54
C LEU A 101 13.64 -10.27 -2.28
N PRO A 102 14.14 -9.04 -2.11
CA PRO A 102 13.75 -8.22 -0.98
C PRO A 102 12.28 -7.81 -1.09
N LEU A 103 11.58 -7.78 0.06
CA LEU A 103 10.23 -7.23 0.14
C LEU A 103 10.29 -5.69 0.19
N ALA A 104 10.80 -5.10 -0.89
CA ALA A 104 10.95 -3.67 -1.08
C ALA A 104 9.88 -3.08 -1.99
N LEU A 105 9.57 -1.80 -1.79
CA LEU A 105 8.49 -1.12 -2.51
C LEU A 105 8.65 -1.27 -4.04
N ASP A 106 9.85 -1.01 -4.57
CA ASP A 106 10.11 -1.11 -6.01
C ASP A 106 10.03 -2.55 -6.50
N THR A 107 10.57 -3.51 -5.72
CA THR A 107 10.45 -4.93 -6.04
C THR A 107 8.98 -5.39 -6.09
N VAL A 108 8.16 -4.94 -5.14
CA VAL A 108 6.72 -5.22 -5.12
C VAL A 108 6.03 -4.56 -6.32
N LYS A 109 6.35 -3.29 -6.64
CA LYS A 109 5.82 -2.56 -7.79
C LYS A 109 6.09 -3.30 -9.11
N ASP A 110 7.35 -3.68 -9.35
CA ASP A 110 7.78 -4.31 -10.59
C ASP A 110 7.13 -5.68 -10.79
N ILE A 111 7.14 -6.51 -9.74
CA ILE A 111 6.59 -7.85 -9.81
C ILE A 111 5.06 -7.81 -9.92
N ALA A 112 4.38 -6.94 -9.16
CA ALA A 112 2.93 -6.79 -9.27
C ALA A 112 2.52 -6.33 -10.67
N ALA A 113 3.26 -5.38 -11.26
CA ALA A 113 3.03 -4.94 -12.63
C ALA A 113 3.22 -6.08 -13.64
N ALA A 114 4.29 -6.87 -13.51
CA ALA A 114 4.54 -8.02 -14.38
C ALA A 114 3.45 -9.09 -14.26
N VAL A 115 2.99 -9.38 -13.04
CA VAL A 115 1.90 -10.34 -12.78
C VAL A 115 0.59 -9.86 -13.40
N ALA A 116 0.24 -8.58 -13.21
CA ALA A 116 -0.96 -7.99 -13.79
C ALA A 116 -0.91 -8.01 -15.33
N ALA A 117 0.22 -7.66 -15.92
CA ALA A 117 0.42 -7.70 -17.38
C ALA A 117 0.25 -9.12 -17.95
N ALA A 118 0.81 -10.13 -17.27
CA ALA A 118 0.65 -11.53 -17.68
C ALA A 118 -0.83 -11.98 -17.63
N MET A 119 -1.58 -11.56 -16.61
CA MET A 119 -3.02 -11.85 -16.50
C MET A 119 -3.83 -11.17 -17.61
N LEU A 120 -3.50 -9.93 -17.96
CA LEU A 120 -4.12 -9.22 -19.07
C LEU A 120 -3.85 -9.91 -20.41
N GLN A 121 -2.61 -10.33 -20.67
CA GLN A 121 -2.26 -11.07 -21.89
C GLN A 121 -3.01 -12.39 -22.01
N ALA A 122 -3.16 -13.12 -20.91
CA ALA A 122 -3.97 -14.34 -20.86
C ALA A 122 -5.43 -14.06 -21.25
N ALA A 123 -6.06 -13.07 -20.63
CA ALA A 123 -7.43 -12.68 -20.93
C ALA A 123 -7.63 -12.24 -22.39
N ILE A 124 -6.69 -11.47 -22.97
CA ILE A 124 -6.73 -11.08 -24.39
C ILE A 124 -6.64 -12.29 -25.30
N SER A 125 -5.86 -13.31 -24.93
CA SER A 125 -5.70 -14.53 -25.72
C SER A 125 -6.97 -15.38 -25.71
N ASP A 126 -7.63 -15.49 -24.55
CA ASP A 126 -8.91 -16.19 -24.40
C ASP A 126 -10.02 -15.54 -25.25
N ILE A 127 -10.08 -14.20 -25.30
CA ILE A 127 -11.04 -13.48 -26.15
C ILE A 127 -10.82 -13.80 -27.64
N LYS A 128 -9.56 -13.88 -28.09
CA LYS A 128 -9.23 -14.20 -29.50
C LYS A 128 -9.50 -15.65 -29.89
N ALA A 129 -9.46 -16.57 -28.93
CA ALA A 129 -9.72 -17.99 -29.18
C ALA A 129 -11.22 -18.34 -29.20
N GLY A 130 -12.06 -17.49 -28.62
CA GLY A 130 -13.51 -17.70 -28.50
C GLY A 130 -14.39 -16.98 -29.54
N GLY A 131 -13.81 -16.27 -30.51
CA GLY A 131 -14.52 -15.58 -31.60
C GLY A 131 -14.04 -16.03 -32.97
#